data_AF-A6F9R4-F1
#
_entry.id   AF-A6F9R4-F1
#
_cell.length_a   1.000
_cell.length_b   1.000
_cell.length_c   1.000
_cell.angle_alpha   90.00
_cell.angle_beta   90.00
_cell.angle_gamma   90.00
#
_symmetry.space_group_name_H-M   'P 1'
#
loop_
_entity.id
_entity.type
_entity.pdbx_description
1 polymer ?
#
loop_
_entity_poly.entity_id
_entity_poly.type
_entity_poly.pdbx_seq_one_letter_code
_entity_poly.pdbx_strand_id
1 'polypeptide(L)' 'MSANHEQDNILLILESPSVTRLDRKELEQQGYVVHRCLNADDALLNASTLSPAVVLVDA' A
#
# COMPACT_ATOMS: atom_id res chain seq x y z
N MET A 1 -23.92 18.73 -5.63
CA MET A 1 -23.25 17.59 -6.28
C MET A 1 -21.76 17.77 -6.04
N SER A 2 -21.26 17.22 -4.92
CA SER A 2 -19.85 17.36 -4.55
C SER A 2 -19.13 16.12 -5.06
N ALA A 3 -18.23 16.30 -6.02
CA ALA A 3 -17.36 15.24 -6.51
C ALA A 3 -16.41 14.85 -5.37
N ASN A 4 -16.82 13.86 -4.57
CA ASN A 4 -15.91 13.14 -3.68
C ASN A 4 -14.90 12.45 -4.59
N HIS A 5 -13.73 13.07 -4.75
CA HIS A 5 -12.56 12.33 -5.18
C HIS A 5 -12.22 11.43 -3.99
N GLU A 6 -12.84 10.25 -3.93
CA GLU A 6 -12.24 9.11 -3.25
C GLU A 6 -10.93 8.83 -4.01
N GLN A 7 -9.89 9.61 -3.73
CA GLN A 7 -8.54 9.14 -3.95
C GLN A 7 -8.44 7.92 -3.05
N ASP A 8 -8.43 6.73 -3.65
CA ASP A 8 -8.12 5.50 -2.93
C ASP A 8 -6.86 5.78 -2.11
N ASN A 9 -6.97 5.74 -0.78
CA ASN A 9 -5.83 5.93 0.12
C ASN A 9 -4.95 4.68 0.01
N ILE A 10 -4.21 4.58 -1.09
CA ILE A 10 -3.44 3.40 -1.42
C ILE A 10 -2.18 3.42 -0.56
N LEU A 11 -2.00 2.32 0.18
CA LEU A 11 -0.82 2.03 0.97
C LEU A 11 -0.05 0.90 0.30
N LEU A 12 1.15 1.20 -0.18
CA LEU A 12 2.06 0.19 -0.72
C LEU A 12 3.02 -0.28 0.38
N ILE A 13 3.15 -1.59 0.58
CA ILE A 13 4.08 -2.16 1.56
C ILE A 13 5.07 -3.07 0.85
N LEU A 14 6.35 -2.75 0.96
CA LEU A 14 7.46 -3.60 0.58
C LEU A 14 7.97 -4.32 1.83
N GLU A 15 7.65 -5.61 1.95
CA GLU A 15 8.01 -6.42 3.12
C GLU A 15 8.68 -7.72 2.68
N SER A 16 9.74 -8.10 3.41
CA SER A 16 10.39 -9.40 3.22
C SER A 16 9.49 -10.49 3.82
N PRO A 17 9.41 -11.69 3.22
CA PRO A 17 8.52 -12.78 3.70
C PRO A 17 8.77 -13.23 5.15
N SER A 18 9.88 -12.78 5.75
CA SER A 18 10.36 -13.11 7.09
C SER A 18 9.85 -12.19 8.20
N VAL A 19 9.39 -10.97 7.86
CA VAL A 19 9.10 -9.92 8.85
C VAL A 19 7.61 -9.80 9.10
N THR A 20 7.29 -9.45 10.34
CA THR A 20 5.96 -9.32 10.93
C THR A 20 4.98 -8.70 9.95
N ARG A 21 4.01 -9.50 9.50
CA ARG A 21 2.95 -9.05 8.61
C ARG A 21 2.17 -7.96 9.33
N LEU A 22 2.27 -6.71 8.87
CA LEU A 22 1.29 -5.67 9.23
C LEU A 22 -0.11 -6.26 9.04
N ASP A 23 -1.04 -6.05 9.97
CA ASP A 23 -2.37 -6.64 9.80
C ASP A 23 -3.11 -5.87 8.71
N ARG A 24 -3.29 -6.52 7.56
CA ARG A 24 -4.02 -5.96 6.41
C ARG A 24 -5.40 -5.48 6.85
N LYS A 25 -6.05 -6.22 7.74
CA LYS A 25 -7.42 -5.98 8.15
C LYS A 25 -7.54 -4.68 8.95
N GLU A 26 -6.56 -4.38 9.80
CA GLU A 26 -6.52 -3.13 10.55
C GLU A 26 -6.33 -1.92 9.63
N LEU A 27 -5.41 -2.02 8.67
CA LEU A 27 -5.14 -0.95 7.70
C LEU A 27 -6.33 -0.69 6.77
N GLU A 28 -7.00 -1.76 6.33
CA GLU A 28 -8.23 -1.63 5.54
C GLU A 28 -9.39 -1.06 6.37
N GLN A 29 -9.48 -1.38 7.67
CA GLN A 29 -10.46 -0.75 8.58
C GLN A 29 -10.21 0.75 8.77
N GLN A 30 -8.97 1.19 8.66
CA GLN A 30 -8.61 2.61 8.67
C GLN A 30 -8.83 3.31 7.32
N GLY A 31 -9.36 2.59 6.32
CA GLY A 31 -9.72 3.13 5.01
C GLY A 31 -8.60 3.12 3.98
N TYR A 32 -7.52 2.36 4.21
CA TYR A 32 -6.46 2.19 3.22
C TYR A 32 -6.74 1.03 2.26
N VAL A 33 -6.38 1.21 1.00
CA VAL A 33 -6.30 0.13 0.01
C VAL A 33 -4.88 -0.42 0.04
N VAL A 34 -4.69 -1.59 0.66
CA VAL A 34 -3.35 -2.14 0.91
C VAL A 34 -2.86 -2.98 -0.26
N HIS A 35 -1.72 -2.59 -0.83
CA HIS A 35 -0.98 -3.34 -1.84
C HIS A 35 0.37 -3.79 -1.29
N ARG A 36 0.69 -5.08 -1.42
CA ARG A 36 1.96 -5.64 -0.92
C ARG A 36 2.85 -6.11 -2.04
N CYS A 37 4.14 -5.84 -1.88
CA CYS A 37 5.20 -6.27 -2.77
C CYS A 37 6.25 -7.02 -1.95
N LEU A 38 6.80 -8.09 -2.52
CA LEU A 38 7.81 -8.93 -1.88
C LEU A 38 9.23 -8.60 -2.33
N ASN A 39 9.37 -7.68 -3.29
CA ASN A 39 10.64 -7.25 -3.85
C ASN A 39 10.52 -5.80 -4.35
N ALA A 40 11.67 -5.14 -4.49
CA ALA A 40 11.75 -3.73 -4.86
C ALA A 40 11.26 -3.45 -6.29
N ASP A 41 11.44 -4.40 -7.22
CA ASP A 41 11.03 -4.24 -8.63
C ASP A 41 9.51 -4.15 -8.74
N ASP A 42 8.78 -5.07 -8.09
CA ASP A 42 7.33 -5.06 -8.01
C ASP A 42 6.83 -3.80 -7.29
N ALA A 43 7.52 -3.34 -6.24
CA ALA A 43 7.15 -2.13 -5.52
C ALA A 43 7.26 -0.90 -6.42
N LEU A 44 8.32 -0.79 -7.23
CA LEU A 44 8.53 0.34 -8.13
C LEU A 44 7.48 0.39 -9.25
N LEU A 45 7.16 -0.77 -9.84
CA LEU A 45 6.10 -0.93 -10.85
C LEU A 45 4.73 -0.55 -10.28
N ASN A 46 4.39 -1.06 -9.10
CA ASN A 46 3.12 -0.79 -8.45
C ASN A 46 3.02 0.67 -7.98
N ALA A 47 4.09 1.27 -7.46
CA ALA A 47 4.09 2.68 -7.08
C ALA A 47 3.80 3.60 -8.28
N SER A 48 4.38 3.28 -9.45
CA SER A 48 4.16 4.06 -10.67
C SER A 48 2.74 3.91 -11.23
N THR A 49 2.11 2.76 -11.02
CA THR A 49 0.77 2.46 -11.54
C THR A 49 -0.34 2.92 -10.59
N LEU A 50 -0.15 2.71 -9.29
CA LEU A 50 -1.16 2.93 -8.26
C LEU A 50 -1.08 4.33 -7.64
N SER A 51 0.03 5.05 -7.85
CA SER A 51 0.27 6.37 -7.24
C SER A 51 -0.05 6.40 -5.73
N PRO A 52 0.56 5.51 -4.92
CA PRO A 52 0.23 5.37 -3.51
C PRO A 52 0.50 6.66 -2.73
N ALA A 53 -0.37 6.98 -1.78
CA ALA A 53 -0.19 8.11 -0.88
C ALA A 53 0.92 7.84 0.15
N VAL A 54 1.12 6.56 0.50
CA VAL A 54 2.10 6.11 1.49
C VAL A 54 2.79 4.85 0.97
N VAL A 55 4.11 4.82 1.10
CA VAL A 55 4.94 3.64 0.85
C VAL A 55 5.66 3.26 2.14
N LEU A 56 5.43 2.04 2.62
CA LEU A 56 6.15 1.45 3.74
C LEU A 56 7.20 0.49 3.17
N VAL A 57 8.45 0.66 3.58
CA VAL A 57 9.57 -0.19 3.17
C VAL A 57 10.21 -0.76 4.42
N ASP A 58 10.24 -2.08 4.49
CA ASP A 58 10.96 -2.84 5.51
C ASP A 58 12.46 -2.89 5.17
N ALA A 59 13.33 -2.79 6.20
CA ALA A 59 14.77 -2.62 6.06
C ALA A 59 15.57 -3.89 6.38
#